data_AF-A0A9Q0ME37-F1
#
_entry.id   AF-A0A9Q0ME37-F1
#
_cell.length_a   1.000
_cell.length_b   1.000
_cell.length_c   1.000
_cell.angle_alpha   90.00
_cell.angle_beta   90.00
_cell.angle_gamma   90.00
#
_symmetry.space_group_name_H-M   'P 1'
#
loop_
_entity.id
_entity.type
_entity.pdbx_description
1 polymer ?
#
loop_
_entity_poly.entity_id
_entity_poly.type
_entity_poly.pdbx_seq_one_letter_code
_entity_poly.pdbx_strand_id
1 'polypeptide(L)'
;MVSHSEKQQSSSFFGLGNEMEFGLLNNYLKGLLQPISNENDPEISSSNNNNTNFVNNNYSATNQTNRVNRFSHEDNYSEWVQVKSSAHVSFIVGKQGSKIRQIRNETSTHIQTPVNGDDPIFVLKGKKDNVLLAKGRINEEAARFDMELFRDACGHTDGVRRRIHLFLPPRFIGLVVGKKGNAIKRIMDLSGAQIVTPKVNTLNGFKLFGTNLEIRKAIDLIKAHISTFSLVNIIECEENMFEINLKISPK
;
A
#
# COMPACT_ATOMS: atom_id res chain seq x y z
N MET A 1 -12.89 16.26 -58.40
CA MET A 1 -12.83 15.11 -57.48
C MET A 1 -11.79 15.43 -56.42
N VAL A 2 -12.26 15.74 -55.22
CA VAL A 2 -11.46 16.08 -54.04
C VAL A 2 -11.38 14.82 -53.18
N SER A 3 -10.20 14.42 -52.73
CA SER A 3 -10.07 13.51 -51.60
C SER A 3 -8.86 13.90 -50.74
N HIS A 4 -9.18 14.21 -49.49
CA HIS A 4 -8.26 14.57 -48.41
C HIS A 4 -7.45 13.36 -47.93
N SER A 5 -6.21 13.63 -47.55
CA SER A 5 -5.35 12.75 -46.74
C SER A 5 -5.65 12.97 -45.25
N GLU A 6 -6.09 11.91 -44.57
CA GLU A 6 -6.35 11.90 -43.12
C GLU A 6 -5.37 10.97 -42.40
N LYS A 7 -4.93 11.40 -41.22
CA LYS A 7 -3.87 10.84 -40.37
C LYS A 7 -4.24 9.47 -39.78
N GLN A 8 -3.23 8.63 -39.54
CA GLN A 8 -3.23 7.71 -38.40
C GLN A 8 -1.90 7.81 -37.62
N GLN A 9 -2.02 8.18 -36.34
CA GLN A 9 -0.98 8.14 -35.32
C GLN A 9 -0.93 6.75 -34.71
N SER A 10 0.29 6.21 -34.57
CA SER A 10 0.59 4.98 -33.85
C SER A 10 0.54 5.22 -32.33
N SER A 11 -0.37 4.54 -31.64
CA SER A 11 -0.35 4.36 -30.18
C SER A 11 0.25 3.00 -29.85
N SER A 12 1.40 3.01 -29.17
CA SER A 12 1.93 1.83 -28.50
C SER A 12 2.71 2.30 -27.27
N PHE A 13 2.14 2.13 -26.07
CA PHE A 13 2.94 2.02 -24.85
C PHE A 13 2.09 1.49 -23.66
N PHE A 14 2.45 0.27 -23.22
CA PHE A 14 2.35 -0.35 -21.88
C PHE A 14 0.94 -0.58 -21.28
N GLY A 15 0.60 -1.73 -20.72
CA GLY A 15 1.35 -2.92 -20.29
C GLY A 15 0.46 -3.62 -19.28
N LEU A 16 0.17 -4.90 -19.50
CA LEU A 16 -0.77 -5.68 -18.69
C LEU A 16 -0.29 -5.79 -17.24
N GLY A 17 -0.92 -5.05 -16.33
CA GLY A 17 -0.79 -5.25 -14.89
C GLY A 17 -1.54 -6.51 -14.47
N ASN A 18 -0.87 -7.39 -13.74
CA ASN A 18 -1.38 -8.70 -13.35
C ASN A 18 -2.65 -8.57 -12.48
N GLU A 19 -3.72 -9.27 -12.85
CA GLU A 19 -4.97 -9.32 -12.07
C GLU A 19 -4.77 -9.78 -10.61
N MET A 20 -3.71 -10.55 -10.32
CA MET A 20 -3.35 -10.95 -8.95
C MET A 20 -2.90 -9.77 -8.06
N GLU A 21 -2.31 -8.72 -8.65
CA GLU A 21 -1.81 -7.54 -7.92
C GLU A 21 -2.98 -6.65 -7.46
N PHE A 22 -4.01 -6.51 -8.32
CA PHE A 22 -5.28 -5.89 -7.96
C PHE A 22 -6.06 -6.68 -6.90
N GLY A 23 -6.02 -8.02 -6.97
CA GLY A 23 -6.68 -8.90 -6.00
C GLY A 23 -6.11 -8.78 -4.58
N LEU A 24 -4.78 -8.71 -4.45
CA LEU A 24 -4.12 -8.54 -3.15
C LEU A 24 -4.35 -7.15 -2.56
N LEU A 25 -4.33 -6.10 -3.40
CA LEU A 25 -4.64 -4.73 -2.98
C LEU A 25 -6.09 -4.61 -2.49
N ASN A 26 -7.05 -5.21 -3.19
CA ASN A 26 -8.46 -5.20 -2.78
C ASN A 26 -8.70 -5.94 -1.46
N ASN A 27 -8.00 -7.04 -1.22
CA ASN A 27 -8.14 -7.77 0.05
C ASN A 27 -7.51 -7.00 1.23
N TYR A 28 -6.39 -6.31 1.00
CA TYR A 28 -5.77 -5.45 2.01
C TYR A 28 -6.66 -4.25 2.37
N LEU A 29 -7.27 -3.59 1.38
CA LEU A 29 -8.18 -2.47 1.60
C LEU A 29 -9.48 -2.87 2.31
N LYS A 30 -10.01 -4.08 2.06
CA LYS A 30 -11.16 -4.62 2.79
C LYS A 30 -10.85 -4.90 4.27
N GLY A 31 -9.61 -5.27 4.60
CA GLY A 31 -9.18 -5.50 5.99
C GLY A 31 -9.02 -4.23 6.82
N LEU A 32 -8.88 -3.07 6.19
CA LEU A 32 -8.72 -1.77 6.86
C LEU A 32 -10.05 -1.06 7.17
N LEU A 33 -11.18 -1.54 6.65
CA LEU A 33 -12.51 -1.02 6.95
C LEU A 33 -13.13 -1.84 8.09
N GLN A 34 -12.95 -1.38 9.33
CA GLN A 34 -13.82 -1.85 10.42
C GLN A 34 -15.20 -1.17 10.31
N PRO A 35 -16.32 -1.88 10.59
CA PRO A 35 -17.64 -1.29 10.57
C PRO A 35 -17.76 -0.24 11.69
N ILE A 36 -18.10 0.99 11.32
CA ILE A 36 -18.44 2.06 12.26
C ILE A 36 -19.87 1.81 12.73
N SER A 37 -20.04 1.32 13.94
CA SER A 37 -21.33 1.34 14.66
C SER A 37 -21.47 2.70 15.36
N ASN A 38 -22.37 3.55 14.87
CA ASN A 38 -22.83 4.73 15.60
C ASN A 38 -24.33 4.61 15.86
N GLU A 39 -24.66 4.25 17.10
CA GLU A 39 -25.93 4.58 17.73
C GLU A 39 -25.91 6.05 18.20
N ASN A 40 -27.12 6.64 18.27
CA ASN A 40 -27.52 7.88 18.96
C ASN A 40 -27.67 9.14 18.09
N ASP A 41 -28.86 9.30 17.49
CA ASP A 41 -29.45 10.59 17.16
C ASP A 41 -30.62 10.87 18.14
N PRO A 42 -30.72 12.06 18.78
CA PRO A 42 -31.97 12.53 19.35
C PRO A 42 -32.75 13.37 18.33
N GLU A 43 -34.02 13.04 18.19
CA GLU A 43 -35.06 13.79 17.47
C GLU A 43 -35.09 15.27 17.90
N ILE A 44 -35.10 16.20 16.93
CA ILE A 44 -35.81 17.47 17.09
C ILE A 44 -36.68 17.73 15.88
N SER A 45 -37.96 17.91 16.21
CA SER A 45 -39.14 18.08 15.41
C SER A 45 -39.20 19.43 14.69
N SER A 46 -39.78 19.35 13.49
CA SER A 46 -40.27 20.45 12.68
C SER A 46 -41.33 21.26 13.42
N SER A 47 -41.27 22.59 13.35
CA SER A 47 -42.43 23.45 13.56
C SER A 47 -42.41 24.65 12.63
N ASN A 48 -43.48 24.70 11.82
CA ASN A 48 -43.93 25.83 11.01
C ASN A 48 -44.06 27.11 11.84
N ASN A 49 -43.86 28.27 11.21
CA ASN A 49 -44.93 29.26 11.10
C ASN A 49 -44.63 30.42 10.13
N ASN A 50 -45.70 30.80 9.44
CA ASN A 50 -45.85 31.90 8.50
C ASN A 50 -45.61 33.28 9.18
N ASN A 51 -45.22 34.31 8.43
CA ASN A 51 -46.16 35.23 7.75
C ASN A 51 -45.54 36.62 7.42
N THR A 52 -46.16 37.26 6.43
CA THR A 52 -46.27 38.71 6.10
C THR A 52 -45.32 39.44 5.14
N ASN A 53 -45.95 39.81 4.02
CA ASN A 53 -45.73 40.83 2.98
C ASN A 53 -45.10 42.17 3.40
N PHE A 54 -44.43 42.86 2.44
CA PHE A 54 -44.84 44.20 1.96
C PHE A 54 -44.02 44.73 0.73
N VAL A 55 -44.78 45.25 -0.24
CA VAL A 55 -44.54 46.32 -1.26
C VAL A 55 -43.61 46.10 -2.49
N ASN A 56 -44.24 46.29 -3.66
CA ASN A 56 -43.72 46.49 -5.02
C ASN A 56 -42.68 47.62 -5.16
N ASN A 57 -41.75 47.47 -6.10
CA ASN A 57 -41.52 48.51 -7.11
C ASN A 57 -40.80 47.98 -8.36
N ASN A 58 -41.39 48.25 -9.52
CA ASN A 58 -40.81 48.07 -10.84
C ASN A 58 -39.75 49.16 -11.09
N TYR A 59 -38.54 48.75 -11.47
CA TYR A 59 -37.65 49.55 -12.30
C TYR A 59 -37.03 48.67 -13.38
N SER A 60 -37.25 49.06 -14.63
CA SER A 60 -36.64 48.49 -15.82
C SER A 60 -35.16 48.90 -15.95
N ALA A 61 -34.40 48.05 -16.62
CA ALA A 61 -33.09 48.27 -17.25
C ALA A 61 -31.85 48.23 -16.34
N THR A 62 -31.09 47.13 -16.43
CA THR A 62 -29.85 47.05 -17.23
C THR A 62 -29.19 45.67 -17.05
N ASN A 63 -28.86 45.03 -18.17
CA ASN A 63 -28.07 43.79 -18.21
C ASN A 63 -26.63 44.10 -17.78
N GLN A 64 -26.30 43.84 -16.52
CA GLN A 64 -24.95 43.52 -16.09
C GLN A 64 -25.01 42.19 -15.35
N THR A 65 -24.53 41.15 -16.02
CA THR A 65 -24.42 39.79 -15.52
C THR A 65 -23.38 39.73 -14.41
N ASN A 66 -23.80 40.11 -13.19
CA ASN A 66 -23.17 39.64 -11.96
C ASN A 66 -23.31 38.12 -11.93
N ARG A 67 -22.28 37.42 -12.40
CA ARG A 67 -22.10 35.99 -12.17
C ARG A 67 -21.83 35.78 -10.69
N VAL A 68 -22.91 35.83 -9.90
CA VAL A 68 -22.93 35.21 -8.58
C VAL A 68 -22.65 33.75 -8.84
N ASN A 69 -21.42 33.32 -8.54
CA ASN A 69 -21.04 31.91 -8.52
C ASN A 69 -21.99 31.21 -7.54
N ARG A 70 -23.06 30.62 -8.06
CA ARG A 70 -23.86 29.65 -7.34
C ARG A 70 -22.98 28.43 -7.12
N PHE A 71 -22.20 28.42 -6.04
CA PHE A 71 -21.76 27.16 -5.47
C PHE A 71 -23.02 26.46 -4.99
N SER A 72 -23.39 25.37 -5.67
CA SER A 72 -24.43 24.45 -5.23
C SER A 72 -24.11 23.99 -3.80
N HIS A 73 -25.13 23.81 -2.96
CA HIS A 73 -24.95 23.29 -1.59
C HIS A 73 -24.31 21.88 -1.54
N GLU A 74 -24.13 21.22 -2.69
CA GLU A 74 -23.45 19.93 -2.85
C GLU A 74 -21.91 20.02 -2.91
N ASP A 75 -21.33 21.22 -3.03
CA ASP A 75 -19.87 21.42 -3.17
C ASP A 75 -19.15 21.63 -1.82
N ASN A 76 -19.85 21.47 -0.69
CA ASN A 76 -19.35 21.72 0.67
C ASN A 76 -18.98 20.45 1.45
N TYR A 77 -18.81 19.31 0.78
CA TYR A 77 -18.39 18.10 1.47
C TYR A 77 -16.92 18.19 1.83
N SER A 78 -16.59 17.90 3.08
CA SER A 78 -15.24 17.93 3.62
C SER A 78 -14.91 16.61 4.29
N GLU A 79 -13.67 16.16 4.14
CA GLU A 79 -13.21 14.91 4.74
C GLU A 79 -11.73 15.00 5.13
N TRP A 80 -11.35 14.33 6.22
CA TRP A 80 -9.98 14.28 6.71
C TRP A 80 -9.35 12.92 6.42
N VAL A 81 -8.08 12.93 6.02
CA VAL A 81 -7.29 11.71 5.77
C VAL A 81 -6.00 11.77 6.57
N GLN A 82 -5.96 11.02 7.66
CA GLN A 82 -4.76 10.84 8.48
C GLN A 82 -3.88 9.74 7.89
N VAL A 83 -2.59 10.03 7.70
CA VAL A 83 -1.57 9.05 7.29
C VAL A 83 -0.56 8.82 8.42
N LYS A 84 0.23 7.75 8.33
CA LYS A 84 1.03 7.27 9.47
C LYS A 84 2.14 8.22 9.91
N SER A 85 2.72 9.00 9.00
CA SER A 85 3.85 9.88 9.32
C SER A 85 4.06 11.02 8.31
N SER A 86 4.88 12.00 8.68
CA SER A 86 5.35 13.07 7.78
C SER A 86 6.12 12.55 6.55
N ALA A 87 6.71 11.36 6.64
CA ALA A 87 7.32 10.70 5.50
C ALA A 87 6.27 10.25 4.46
N HIS A 88 5.12 9.72 4.91
CA HIS A 88 3.98 9.42 4.03
C HIS A 88 3.47 10.70 3.36
N VAL A 89 3.31 11.78 4.14
CA VAL A 89 2.92 13.11 3.59
C VAL A 89 3.86 13.51 2.47
N SER A 90 5.17 13.46 2.71
CA SER A 90 6.19 13.84 1.72
C SER A 90 6.13 12.97 0.46
N PHE A 91 5.92 11.67 0.60
CA PHE A 91 5.78 10.73 -0.52
C PHE A 91 4.53 10.98 -1.37
N ILE A 92 3.39 11.26 -0.72
CA ILE A 92 2.11 11.57 -1.37
C ILE A 92 2.15 12.94 -2.05
N VAL A 93 2.83 13.92 -1.45
CA VAL A 93 3.07 15.23 -2.04
C VAL A 93 3.94 15.11 -3.29
N GLY A 94 5.01 14.32 -3.20
CA GLY A 94 5.96 14.12 -4.28
C GLY A 94 6.89 15.33 -4.49
N LYS A 95 7.92 15.14 -5.31
CA LYS A 95 8.92 16.19 -5.60
C LYS A 95 8.24 17.42 -6.20
N GLN A 96 8.47 18.60 -5.62
CA GLN A 96 7.83 19.87 -6.01
C GLN A 96 6.28 19.82 -6.00
N GLY A 97 5.68 18.91 -5.22
CA GLY A 97 4.24 18.75 -5.13
C GLY A 97 3.59 18.16 -6.39
N SER A 98 4.36 17.51 -7.27
CA SER A 98 3.85 16.99 -8.55
C SER A 98 2.70 15.99 -8.37
N LYS A 99 2.86 15.04 -7.46
CA LYS A 99 1.90 13.94 -7.24
C LYS A 99 0.60 14.45 -6.62
N ILE A 100 0.67 15.30 -5.59
CA ILE A 100 -0.54 15.87 -5.00
C ILE A 100 -1.26 16.83 -5.96
N ARG A 101 -0.54 17.54 -6.84
CA ARG A 101 -1.15 18.32 -7.92
C ARG A 101 -1.89 17.44 -8.91
N GLN A 102 -1.31 16.30 -9.29
CA GLN A 102 -1.97 15.31 -10.13
C GLN A 102 -3.26 14.81 -9.47
N ILE A 103 -3.23 14.40 -8.20
CA ILE A 103 -4.43 13.92 -7.47
C ILE A 103 -5.49 15.02 -7.41
N ARG A 104 -5.14 16.27 -7.10
CA ARG A 104 -6.08 17.41 -7.10
C ARG A 104 -6.75 17.59 -8.47
N ASN A 105 -5.99 17.50 -9.56
CA ASN A 105 -6.49 17.68 -10.91
C ASN A 105 -7.38 16.51 -11.35
N GLU A 106 -6.94 15.26 -11.13
CA GLU A 106 -7.68 14.05 -11.48
C GLU A 106 -9.03 13.97 -10.75
N THR A 107 -9.06 14.40 -9.49
CA THR A 107 -10.25 14.29 -8.65
C THR A 107 -11.09 15.56 -8.62
N SER A 108 -10.59 16.67 -9.17
CA SER A 108 -11.26 17.97 -9.08
C SER A 108 -11.65 18.34 -7.64
N THR A 109 -10.70 18.22 -6.72
CA THR A 109 -10.87 18.52 -5.28
C THR A 109 -9.87 19.56 -4.79
N HIS A 110 -10.26 20.30 -3.75
CA HIS A 110 -9.32 21.08 -2.97
C HIS A 110 -8.72 20.19 -1.88
N ILE A 111 -7.41 19.95 -1.94
CA ILE A 111 -6.70 19.14 -0.94
C ILE A 111 -5.68 20.04 -0.23
N GLN A 112 -5.91 20.32 1.06
CA GLN A 112 -4.96 20.99 1.92
C GLN A 112 -3.93 19.96 2.42
N THR A 113 -2.67 20.24 2.15
CA THR A 113 -1.53 19.44 2.63
C THR A 113 -1.14 19.90 4.03
N PRO A 114 -0.88 19.00 5.00
CA PRO A 114 -0.39 19.39 6.31
C PRO A 114 0.99 20.06 6.20
N VAL A 115 1.25 21.05 7.06
CA VAL A 115 2.54 21.76 7.08
C VAL A 115 3.59 20.88 7.75
N ASN A 116 4.87 21.07 7.40
CA ASN A 116 5.96 20.33 8.01
C ASN A 116 5.97 20.53 9.53
N GLY A 117 5.84 19.44 10.28
CA GLY A 117 5.83 19.44 11.75
C GLY A 117 4.43 19.33 12.36
N ASP A 118 3.36 19.50 11.57
CA ASP A 118 1.99 19.28 12.01
C ASP A 118 1.60 17.80 11.95
N ASP A 119 0.43 17.49 12.51
CA ASP A 119 -0.19 16.18 12.36
C ASP A 119 -0.35 15.81 10.88
N PRO A 120 -0.07 14.56 10.48
CA PRO A 120 -0.06 14.11 9.10
C PRO A 120 -1.49 13.91 8.55
N ILE A 121 -2.29 14.97 8.53
CA ILE A 121 -3.71 14.96 8.17
C ILE A 121 -3.92 15.85 6.95
N PHE A 122 -4.41 15.26 5.86
CA PHE A 122 -4.90 16.01 4.70
C PHE A 122 -6.35 16.42 4.93
N VAL A 123 -6.71 17.63 4.50
CA VAL A 123 -8.11 18.11 4.52
C VAL A 123 -8.60 18.25 3.09
N LEU A 124 -9.66 17.53 2.74
CA LEU A 124 -10.23 17.49 1.40
C LEU A 124 -11.56 18.25 1.39
N LYS A 125 -11.81 19.02 0.34
CA LYS A 125 -13.06 19.77 0.15
C LYS A 125 -13.52 19.74 -1.32
N GLY A 126 -14.83 19.61 -1.52
CA GLY A 126 -15.47 19.69 -2.84
C GLY A 126 -16.74 18.86 -2.92
N LYS A 127 -17.06 18.36 -4.12
CA LYS A 127 -18.17 17.42 -4.32
C LYS A 127 -17.91 16.11 -3.58
N LYS A 128 -18.95 15.54 -2.99
CA LYS A 128 -18.87 14.32 -2.19
C LYS A 128 -18.13 13.18 -2.92
N ASP A 129 -18.54 12.88 -4.15
CA ASP A 129 -17.95 11.77 -4.92
C ASP A 129 -16.47 12.01 -5.25
N ASN A 130 -16.13 13.26 -5.60
CA ASN A 130 -14.77 13.68 -5.89
C ASN A 130 -13.87 13.57 -4.66
N VAL A 131 -14.36 13.98 -3.49
CA VAL A 131 -13.64 13.89 -2.21
C VAL A 131 -13.42 12.43 -1.82
N LEU A 132 -14.40 11.55 -1.99
CA LEU A 132 -14.24 10.12 -1.72
C LEU A 132 -13.20 9.48 -2.67
N LEU A 133 -13.21 9.87 -3.95
CA LEU A 133 -12.20 9.44 -4.90
C LEU A 133 -10.80 9.91 -4.48
N ALA A 134 -10.65 11.17 -4.09
CA ALA A 134 -9.39 11.73 -3.60
C ALA A 134 -8.90 11.05 -2.31
N LYS A 135 -9.81 10.75 -1.37
CA LYS A 135 -9.50 9.95 -0.17
C LYS A 135 -8.94 8.58 -0.54
N GLY A 136 -9.55 7.89 -1.51
CA GLY A 136 -9.05 6.63 -2.05
C GLY A 136 -7.62 6.76 -2.59
N ARG A 137 -7.36 7.76 -3.44
CA ARG A 137 -6.05 8.00 -4.05
C ARG A 137 -4.96 8.31 -3.01
N ILE A 138 -5.26 9.11 -1.99
CA ILE A 138 -4.31 9.40 -0.89
C ILE A 138 -3.99 8.11 -0.12
N ASN A 139 -4.99 7.29 0.18
CA ASN A 139 -4.79 6.02 0.89
C ASN A 139 -3.99 5.01 0.07
N GLU A 140 -4.24 4.92 -1.24
CA GLU A 140 -3.45 4.09 -2.16
C GLU A 140 -1.97 4.51 -2.17
N GLU A 141 -1.69 5.81 -2.24
CA GLU A 141 -0.32 6.32 -2.22
C GLU A 141 0.36 6.14 -0.85
N ALA A 142 -0.40 6.22 0.24
CA ALA A 142 0.10 5.88 1.58
C ALA A 142 0.48 4.39 1.65
N ALA A 143 -0.37 3.49 1.17
CA ALA A 143 -0.09 2.06 1.13
C ALA A 143 1.08 1.71 0.20
N ARG A 144 1.24 2.42 -0.93
CA ARG A 144 2.42 2.30 -1.80
C ARG A 144 3.70 2.68 -1.07
N PHE A 145 3.67 3.72 -0.25
CA PHE A 145 4.83 4.11 0.55
C PHE A 145 5.19 3.05 1.59
N ASP A 146 4.20 2.45 2.26
CA ASP A 146 4.43 1.31 3.16
C ASP A 146 5.13 0.15 2.42
N MET A 147 4.71 -0.14 1.19
CA MET A 147 5.33 -1.17 0.35
C MET A 147 6.73 -0.79 -0.13
N GLU A 148 7.02 0.49 -0.36
CA GLU A 148 8.35 0.96 -0.74
C GLU A 148 9.31 0.97 0.45
N LEU A 149 8.86 1.43 1.62
CA LEU A 149 9.61 1.30 2.88
C LEU A 149 9.92 -0.16 3.20
N PHE A 150 8.95 -1.05 2.97
CA PHE A 150 9.17 -2.49 3.03
C PHE A 150 10.28 -2.91 2.06
N ARG A 151 10.21 -2.49 0.79
CA ARG A 151 11.19 -2.84 -0.26
C ARG A 151 12.60 -2.36 0.11
N ASP A 152 12.71 -1.19 0.71
CA ASP A 152 13.99 -0.59 1.12
C ASP A 152 14.54 -1.23 2.40
N ALA A 153 13.70 -1.57 3.37
CA ALA A 153 14.08 -2.36 4.54
C ALA A 153 14.56 -3.77 4.16
N CYS A 154 14.07 -4.32 3.04
CA CYS A 154 14.55 -5.58 2.46
C CYS A 154 15.94 -5.48 1.80
N GLY A 155 16.52 -4.29 1.64
CA GLY A 155 17.81 -4.09 0.98
C GLY A 155 17.83 -4.59 -0.47
N HIS A 156 17.03 -3.94 -1.33
CA HIS A 156 17.05 -3.91 -2.82
C HIS A 156 17.46 -5.19 -3.58
N THR A 157 16.56 -5.73 -4.41
CA THR A 157 16.50 -5.48 -5.89
C THR A 157 15.17 -5.99 -6.48
N ASP A 158 14.54 -5.16 -7.33
CA ASP A 158 13.44 -5.46 -8.27
C ASP A 158 12.06 -5.91 -7.76
N GLY A 159 11.79 -5.91 -6.45
CA GLY A 159 10.46 -6.29 -5.91
C GLY A 159 10.10 -7.79 -6.07
N VAL A 160 10.89 -8.53 -6.87
CA VAL A 160 10.75 -9.96 -7.10
C VAL A 160 11.61 -10.77 -6.15
N ARG A 161 12.76 -10.22 -5.70
CA ARG A 161 13.73 -10.91 -4.83
C ARG A 161 13.84 -10.24 -3.47
N ARG A 162 13.96 -11.03 -2.41
CA ARG A 162 13.98 -10.60 -1.00
C ARG A 162 15.08 -11.30 -0.23
N ARG A 163 15.32 -10.80 0.99
CA ARG A 163 16.30 -11.33 1.95
C ARG A 163 15.58 -11.84 3.19
N ILE A 164 15.89 -13.04 3.66
CA ILE A 164 15.32 -13.64 4.89
C ILE A 164 16.45 -14.19 5.76
N HIS A 165 16.33 -14.03 7.08
CA HIS A 165 17.13 -14.74 8.06
C HIS A 165 16.36 -15.96 8.57
N LEU A 166 16.95 -17.15 8.37
CA LEU A 166 16.41 -18.42 8.83
C LEU A 166 17.20 -18.89 10.04
N PHE A 167 16.57 -18.86 11.22
CA PHE A 167 17.15 -19.28 12.47
C PHE A 167 16.83 -20.74 12.77
N LEU A 168 17.84 -21.47 13.22
CA LEU A 168 17.73 -22.86 13.66
C LEU A 168 18.52 -23.06 14.96
N PRO A 169 18.16 -24.05 15.79
CA PRO A 169 18.99 -24.42 16.91
C PRO A 169 20.41 -24.80 16.43
N PRO A 170 21.49 -24.34 17.10
CA PRO A 170 22.86 -24.46 16.60
C PRO A 170 23.29 -25.86 16.18
N ARG A 171 22.80 -26.89 16.87
CA ARG A 171 23.08 -28.30 16.58
C ARG A 171 22.68 -28.75 15.16
N PHE A 172 21.71 -28.07 14.53
CA PHE A 172 21.23 -28.41 13.18
C PHE A 172 21.94 -27.63 12.07
N ILE A 173 22.67 -26.56 12.39
CA ILE A 173 23.39 -25.76 11.38
C ILE A 173 24.42 -26.64 10.66
N GLY A 174 25.24 -27.38 11.41
CA GLY A 174 26.24 -28.30 10.84
C GLY A 174 25.62 -29.43 10.01
N LEU A 175 24.45 -29.92 10.41
CA LEU A 175 23.69 -30.94 9.68
C LEU A 175 23.20 -30.42 8.32
N VAL A 176 22.66 -29.20 8.29
CA VAL A 176 22.17 -28.53 7.09
C VAL A 176 23.31 -28.19 6.13
N VAL A 177 24.45 -27.72 6.66
CA VAL A 177 25.66 -27.44 5.86
C VAL A 177 26.22 -28.73 5.25
N GLY A 178 26.33 -29.79 6.06
CA GLY A 178 26.87 -31.08 5.67
C GLY A 178 28.38 -31.08 5.46
N LYS A 179 28.96 -32.27 5.23
CA LYS A 179 30.41 -32.45 5.03
C LYS A 179 30.89 -31.60 3.84
N LYS A 180 31.92 -30.76 4.06
CA LYS A 180 32.48 -29.82 3.06
C LYS A 180 31.43 -28.87 2.43
N GLY A 181 30.28 -28.64 3.09
CA GLY A 181 29.19 -27.82 2.57
C GLY A 181 28.37 -28.49 1.46
N ASN A 182 28.50 -29.81 1.25
CA ASN A 182 27.85 -30.49 0.14
C ASN A 182 26.31 -30.44 0.22
N ALA A 183 25.75 -30.59 1.42
CA ALA A 183 24.30 -30.59 1.60
C ALA A 183 23.70 -29.22 1.29
N ILE A 184 24.27 -28.14 1.84
CA ILE A 184 23.75 -26.79 1.58
C ILE A 184 23.97 -26.35 0.12
N LYS A 185 25.06 -26.77 -0.53
CA LYS A 185 25.26 -26.55 -1.98
C LYS A 185 24.14 -27.18 -2.80
N ARG A 186 23.84 -28.46 -2.56
CA ARG A 186 22.71 -29.14 -3.21
C ARG A 186 21.37 -28.42 -2.96
N ILE A 187 21.14 -27.93 -1.74
CA ILE A 187 19.92 -27.18 -1.41
C ILE A 187 19.87 -25.87 -2.21
N MET A 188 20.99 -25.12 -2.32
CA MET A 188 21.07 -23.92 -3.15
C MET A 188 20.79 -24.23 -4.62
N ASP A 189 21.41 -25.27 -5.18
CA ASP A 189 21.23 -25.66 -6.58
C ASP A 189 19.79 -26.06 -6.91
N LEU A 190 19.13 -26.83 -6.02
CA LEU A 190 17.75 -27.28 -6.22
C LEU A 190 16.72 -26.17 -5.99
N SER A 191 17.00 -25.23 -5.08
CA SER A 191 16.07 -24.15 -4.74
C SER A 191 16.19 -22.94 -5.66
N GLY A 192 17.37 -22.69 -6.23
CA GLY A 192 17.70 -21.44 -6.93
C GLY A 192 17.98 -20.27 -5.98
N ALA A 193 17.84 -20.47 -4.67
CA ALA A 193 18.13 -19.45 -3.66
C ALA A 193 19.63 -19.39 -3.36
N GLN A 194 20.15 -18.19 -3.16
CA GLN A 194 21.48 -17.99 -2.61
C GLN A 194 21.40 -18.04 -1.09
N ILE A 195 22.21 -18.90 -0.45
CA ILE A 195 22.18 -19.11 0.99
C ILE A 195 23.57 -18.84 1.58
N VAL A 196 23.66 -17.85 2.46
CA VAL A 196 24.87 -17.56 3.22
C VAL A 196 24.81 -18.28 4.56
N THR A 197 25.79 -19.14 4.79
CA THR A 197 25.95 -19.90 6.04
C THR A 197 26.46 -18.96 7.15
N PRO A 198 25.90 -19.02 8.38
CA PRO A 198 26.39 -18.21 9.50
C PRO A 198 27.85 -18.57 9.82
N LYS A 199 28.64 -17.55 10.18
CA LYS A 199 30.00 -17.77 10.69
C LYS A 199 29.92 -18.25 12.14
N VAL A 200 30.93 -19.01 12.57
CA VAL A 200 31.11 -19.38 13.99
C VAL A 200 31.05 -18.11 14.84
N ASN A 201 30.25 -18.11 15.91
CA ASN A 201 30.02 -16.98 16.83
C ASN A 201 29.23 -15.77 16.27
N THR A 202 28.41 -15.96 15.22
CA THR A 202 27.45 -14.93 14.75
C THR A 202 26.01 -15.29 15.12
N LEU A 203 25.07 -14.35 14.96
CA LEU A 203 23.62 -14.62 15.07
C LEU A 203 23.28 -15.89 14.28
N ASN A 204 22.80 -16.91 14.98
CA ASN A 204 22.71 -18.32 14.54
C ASN A 204 21.66 -18.56 13.44
N GLY A 205 21.81 -17.92 12.28
CA GLY A 205 20.85 -18.02 11.18
C GLY A 205 21.49 -17.95 9.80
N PHE A 206 20.91 -18.72 8.87
CA PHE A 206 21.24 -18.62 7.44
C PHE A 206 20.63 -17.35 6.87
N LYS A 207 21.36 -16.68 5.96
CA LYS A 207 20.79 -15.56 5.17
C LYS A 207 20.42 -16.07 3.80
N LEU A 208 19.14 -16.03 3.48
CA LEU A 208 18.56 -16.50 2.23
C LEU A 208 18.27 -15.29 1.34
N PHE A 209 18.63 -15.40 0.07
CA PHE A 209 18.42 -14.38 -0.96
C PHE A 209 17.81 -15.03 -2.20
N GLY A 210 16.69 -14.51 -2.68
CA GLY A 210 15.99 -15.07 -3.83
C GLY A 210 14.55 -14.59 -3.96
N THR A 211 13.81 -15.14 -4.91
CA THR A 211 12.35 -14.93 -5.00
C THR A 211 11.62 -15.59 -3.84
N ASN A 212 10.35 -15.24 -3.61
CA ASN A 212 9.52 -15.93 -2.60
C ASN A 212 9.49 -17.45 -2.85
N LEU A 213 9.38 -17.87 -4.12
CA LEU A 213 9.35 -19.28 -4.50
C LEU A 213 10.69 -19.97 -4.22
N GLU A 214 11.81 -19.36 -4.62
CA GLU A 214 13.17 -19.88 -4.37
C GLU A 214 13.41 -20.04 -2.87
N ILE A 215 13.06 -19.04 -2.07
CA ILE A 215 13.27 -19.06 -0.62
C ILE A 215 12.39 -20.09 0.06
N ARG A 216 11.10 -20.20 -0.30
CA ARG A 216 10.21 -21.18 0.32
C ARG A 216 10.64 -22.61 -0.01
N LYS A 217 11.03 -22.85 -1.26
CA LYS A 217 11.61 -24.12 -1.70
C LYS A 217 12.90 -24.45 -0.92
N ALA A 218 13.77 -23.47 -0.69
CA ALA A 218 14.97 -23.67 0.13
C ALA A 218 14.64 -24.06 1.57
N ILE A 219 13.68 -23.38 2.20
CA ILE A 219 13.23 -23.68 3.57
C ILE A 219 12.66 -25.10 3.66
N ASP A 220 11.83 -25.51 2.71
CA ASP A 220 11.24 -26.85 2.70
C ASP A 220 12.29 -27.93 2.50
N LEU A 221 13.27 -27.70 1.62
CA LEU A 221 14.42 -28.61 1.46
C LEU A 221 15.27 -28.71 2.73
N ILE A 222 15.45 -27.61 3.47
CA ILE A 222 16.14 -27.61 4.77
C ILE A 222 15.35 -28.42 5.81
N LYS A 223 14.04 -28.19 5.94
CA LYS A 223 13.17 -28.94 6.86
C LYS A 223 13.17 -30.43 6.53
N ALA A 224 13.03 -30.78 5.26
CA ALA A 224 13.05 -32.16 4.78
C ALA A 224 14.38 -32.83 5.13
N HIS A 225 15.51 -32.16 4.84
CA HIS A 225 16.84 -32.66 5.17
C HIS A 225 17.01 -32.90 6.67
N ILE A 226 16.59 -31.96 7.52
CA ILE A 226 16.62 -32.16 8.99
C ILE A 226 15.76 -33.36 9.40
N SER A 227 14.55 -33.47 8.86
CA SER A 227 13.60 -34.54 9.19
C SER A 227 14.08 -35.92 8.72
N THR A 228 14.86 -35.99 7.64
CA THR A 228 15.47 -37.25 7.16
C THR A 228 16.54 -37.76 8.11
N PHE A 229 17.35 -36.87 8.69
CA PHE A 229 18.49 -37.24 9.53
C PHE A 229 18.22 -37.10 11.03
N SER A 230 17.02 -36.68 11.43
CA SER A 230 16.65 -36.48 12.83
C SER A 230 15.16 -36.78 13.04
N LEU A 231 14.86 -37.58 14.07
CA LEU A 231 13.48 -37.86 14.49
C LEU A 231 12.93 -36.68 15.30
N VAL A 232 12.52 -35.64 14.59
CA VAL A 232 12.08 -34.37 15.19
C VAL A 232 10.79 -33.87 14.56
N ASN A 233 10.04 -33.08 15.33
CA ASN A 233 8.99 -32.21 14.84
C ASN A 233 9.58 -30.83 14.58
N ILE A 234 9.19 -30.22 13.45
CA ILE A 234 9.66 -28.89 13.05
C ILE A 234 8.44 -27.99 12.91
N ILE A 235 8.46 -26.88 13.63
CA ILE A 235 7.45 -25.81 13.55
C ILE A 235 8.13 -24.59 12.95
N GLU A 236 7.57 -24.07 11.86
CA GLU A 236 7.98 -22.78 11.29
C GLU A 236 7.23 -21.66 12.03
N CYS A 237 7.98 -20.72 12.60
CA CYS A 237 7.46 -19.51 13.22
C CYS A 237 7.98 -18.30 12.46
N GLU A 238 7.10 -17.58 11.78
CA GLU A 238 7.41 -16.27 11.20
C GLU A 238 7.30 -15.23 12.33
N GLU A 239 8.43 -14.77 12.84
CA GLU A 239 8.46 -13.75 13.90
C GLU A 239 8.15 -12.37 13.33
N ASN A 240 8.66 -12.16 12.12
CA ASN A 240 8.32 -11.06 11.27
C ASN A 240 8.57 -11.50 9.83
N MET A 241 8.38 -10.58 8.93
CA MET A 241 8.51 -10.80 7.50
C MET A 241 9.94 -11.10 7.04
N PHE A 242 10.95 -10.81 7.84
CA PHE A 242 12.36 -11.01 7.49
C PHE A 242 13.01 -12.16 8.26
N GLU A 243 12.34 -12.68 9.28
CA GLU A 243 12.90 -13.63 10.22
C GLU A 243 11.97 -14.82 10.41
N ILE A 244 12.52 -15.99 10.09
CA ILE A 244 11.84 -17.27 10.24
C ILE A 244 12.63 -18.10 11.22
N ASN A 245 11.95 -18.57 12.25
CA ASN A 245 12.52 -19.45 13.26
C ASN A 245 11.98 -20.86 13.06
N LEU A 246 12.86 -21.83 12.88
CA LEU A 246 12.49 -23.24 12.91
C LEU A 246 12.63 -23.76 14.34
N LYS A 247 11.51 -23.91 15.03
CA LYS A 247 11.47 -24.56 16.35
C LYS A 247 11.47 -26.07 16.14
N ILE A 248 12.43 -26.75 16.78
CA ILE A 248 12.65 -28.19 16.58
C ILE A 248 12.56 -28.90 17.91
N SER A 249 11.58 -29.80 18.05
CA SER A 249 11.36 -30.64 19.23
C SER A 249 11.50 -32.12 18.88
N PRO A 250 11.80 -33.00 19.86
CA PRO A 250 11.73 -34.45 19.64
C PRO A 250 10.33 -34.88 19.19
N LYS A 251 10.27 -35.99 18.45
CA LYS A 251 9.03 -36.71 18.15
C LYS A 251 8.57 -37.55 19.31
#